data_AF-A0AAV5HXN5-F1
#
_entry.id   AF-A0AAV5HXN5-F1
#
_cell.length_a   1.000
_cell.length_b   1.000
_cell.length_c   1.000
_cell.angle_alpha   90.00
_cell.angle_beta   90.00
_cell.angle_gamma   90.00
#
_symmetry.space_group_name_H-M   'P 1'
#
loop_
_entity.id
_entity.type
_entity.pdbx_description
1 polymer ?
#
loop_
_entity_poly.entity_id
_entity_poly.type
_entity_poly.pdbx_seq_one_letter_code
_entity_poly.pdbx_strand_id
1 'polypeptide(L)'
;MVAHSLCEFGGGEEERRELEAYREIHFPALTLLKKTKRLPSPQELRSEGLCPLTPEEAVLMLAALGFNRKTHIFVAGAQIYGGQTRLTALTTLYPNLVTKENLLSPTELNPFMNFSSQLAALDFIACTASDAFAMTDSGSQLSSLVSGFRIYYGGGRMPTIRPNKRRLADIFTKNNTIEWKIFEQRVRKAVRQTKHVQTRPKARSVYRYPRCKECMCLST
;
A
#
# COMPACT_ATOMS: atom_id res chain seq x y z
N MET A 1 6.00 -0.99 -3.61
CA MET A 1 6.20 -0.46 -4.98
C MET A 1 6.13 -1.63 -5.96
N VAL A 2 5.34 -1.52 -7.02
CA VAL A 2 5.10 -2.63 -7.97
C VAL A 2 6.40 -3.15 -8.61
N ALA A 3 7.26 -2.25 -9.09
CA ALA A 3 8.55 -2.61 -9.69
C ALA A 3 9.43 -3.44 -8.74
N HIS A 4 9.65 -2.98 -7.51
CA HIS A 4 10.44 -3.69 -6.50
C HIS A 4 9.83 -5.05 -6.10
N SER A 5 8.50 -5.18 -6.14
CA SER A 5 7.81 -6.41 -5.73
C SER A 5 7.84 -7.54 -6.75
N LEU A 6 8.37 -7.32 -7.96
CA LEU A 6 8.31 -8.26 -9.11
C LEU A 6 6.89 -8.63 -9.57
N CYS A 7 5.86 -7.98 -9.03
CA CYS A 7 4.49 -8.18 -9.44
C CYS A 7 4.14 -7.40 -10.72
N GLU A 8 3.00 -7.77 -11.28
CA GLU A 8 2.35 -7.15 -12.44
C GLU A 8 0.90 -6.83 -12.05
N PHE A 9 0.32 -5.78 -12.63
CA PHE A 9 -1.06 -5.34 -12.45
C PHE A 9 -1.96 -5.63 -13.67
N GLY A 10 -1.55 -6.56 -14.52
CA GLY A 10 -2.34 -7.05 -15.66
C GLY A 10 -2.33 -6.13 -16.88
N GLY A 11 -1.34 -5.24 -17.00
CA GLY A 11 -1.16 -4.37 -18.17
C GLY A 11 -0.47 -5.03 -19.36
N GLY A 12 -0.26 -6.36 -19.33
CA GLY A 12 0.30 -7.12 -20.44
C GLY A 12 1.79 -6.87 -20.69
N GLU A 13 2.22 -7.04 -21.94
CA GLU A 13 3.63 -6.92 -22.33
C GLU A 13 4.19 -5.51 -22.16
N GLU A 14 3.36 -4.48 -22.37
CA GLU A 14 3.76 -3.09 -22.18
C GLU A 14 4.14 -2.82 -20.73
N GLU A 15 3.28 -3.22 -19.77
CA GLU A 15 3.59 -3.15 -18.34
C GLU A 15 4.90 -3.88 -18.02
N ARG A 16 5.06 -5.10 -18.54
CA ARG A 16 6.23 -5.90 -18.24
C ARG A 16 7.50 -5.19 -18.69
N ARG A 17 7.51 -4.65 -19.91
CA ARG A 17 8.64 -3.92 -20.47
C ARG A 17 8.98 -2.68 -19.66
N GLU A 18 7.98 -1.86 -19.32
CA GLU A 18 8.17 -0.64 -18.53
C GLU A 18 8.72 -0.94 -17.13
N LEU A 19 8.13 -1.92 -16.44
CA LEU A 19 8.58 -2.31 -15.10
C LEU A 19 9.97 -2.94 -15.14
N GLU A 20 10.33 -3.68 -16.19
CA GLU A 20 11.69 -4.21 -16.37
C GLU A 20 12.71 -3.10 -16.57
N ALA A 21 12.46 -2.15 -17.46
CA ALA A 21 13.33 -0.98 -17.66
C ALA A 21 13.51 -0.19 -16.34
N TYR A 22 12.42 0.02 -15.59
CA TYR A 22 12.49 0.68 -14.29
C TYR A 22 13.34 -0.12 -13.27
N ARG A 23 13.22 -1.45 -13.26
CA ARG A 23 14.01 -2.32 -12.36
C ARG A 23 15.49 -2.30 -12.69
N GLU A 24 15.86 -2.25 -13.97
CA GLU A 24 17.27 -2.18 -14.38
C GLU A 24 17.96 -0.92 -13.84
N ILE A 25 17.27 0.23 -13.90
CA ILE A 25 17.79 1.51 -13.44
C ILE A 25 17.78 1.61 -11.91
N HIS A 26 16.65 1.29 -11.28
CA HIS A 26 16.42 1.61 -9.86
C HIS A 26 16.65 0.43 -8.91
N PHE A 27 16.69 -0.81 -9.41
CA PHE A 27 16.84 -2.03 -8.61
C PHE A 27 17.86 -3.01 -9.24
N PRO A 28 19.10 -2.59 -9.53
CA PRO A 28 20.08 -3.42 -10.24
C PRO A 28 20.39 -4.75 -9.53
N ALA A 29 20.39 -4.76 -8.19
CA ALA A 29 20.56 -5.99 -7.40
C ALA A 29 19.40 -6.98 -7.61
N LEU A 30 18.16 -6.49 -7.76
CA LEU A 30 17.00 -7.32 -8.03
C LEU A 30 17.08 -7.93 -9.44
N THR A 31 17.53 -7.14 -10.42
CA THR A 31 17.77 -7.60 -11.79
C THR A 31 18.84 -8.70 -11.84
N LEU A 32 19.95 -8.52 -11.11
CA LEU A 32 21.00 -9.55 -11.01
C LEU A 32 20.48 -10.84 -10.36
N LEU A 33 19.65 -10.73 -9.30
CA LEU A 33 19.03 -11.88 -8.66
C LEU A 33 18.08 -12.62 -9.62
N LYS A 34 17.31 -11.92 -10.44
CA LYS A 34 16.41 -12.52 -11.44
C LYS A 34 17.19 -13.33 -12.49
N LYS A 35 18.42 -12.92 -12.82
CA LYS A 35 19.31 -13.64 -13.75
C LYS A 35 19.98 -14.87 -13.13
N THR A 36 20.27 -14.82 -11.83
CA THR A 36 21.08 -15.84 -11.13
C THR A 36 20.26 -16.85 -10.35
N LYS A 37 19.01 -16.54 -10.03
CA LYS A 37 18.11 -17.39 -9.23
C LYS A 37 16.74 -17.45 -9.87
N ARG A 38 16.08 -18.60 -9.72
CA ARG A 38 14.66 -18.74 -10.01
C ARG A 38 13.86 -18.00 -8.95
N LEU A 39 13.24 -16.89 -9.34
CA LEU A 39 12.32 -16.14 -8.49
C LEU A 39 10.87 -16.61 -8.73
N PRO A 40 9.97 -16.47 -7.74
CA PRO A 40 8.57 -16.79 -7.92
C PRO A 40 7.94 -15.94 -9.03
N SER A 41 7.00 -16.51 -9.76
CA SER A 41 6.22 -15.82 -10.78
C SER A 41 5.33 -14.72 -10.16
N PRO A 42 4.93 -13.69 -10.94
CA PRO A 42 3.99 -12.67 -10.48
C PRO A 42 2.69 -13.26 -9.90
N GLN A 43 2.19 -14.35 -10.49
CA GLN A 43 0.98 -15.05 -10.04
C GLN A 43 1.19 -15.73 -8.67
N GLU A 44 2.33 -16.38 -8.45
CA GLU A 44 2.68 -16.98 -7.15
C GLU A 44 2.87 -15.90 -6.07
N LEU A 45 3.54 -14.79 -6.41
CA LEU A 45 3.68 -13.65 -5.50
C LEU A 45 2.32 -13.07 -5.12
N ARG A 46 1.39 -12.99 -6.08
CA ARG A 46 0.04 -12.47 -5.85
C ARG A 46 -0.78 -13.41 -4.97
N SER A 47 -0.78 -14.70 -5.25
CA SER A 47 -1.53 -15.70 -4.47
C SER A 47 -1.03 -15.81 -3.03
N GLU A 48 0.26 -15.53 -2.77
CA GLU A 48 0.83 -15.43 -1.43
C GLU A 48 0.65 -14.05 -0.78
N GLY A 49 -0.01 -13.11 -1.45
CA GLY A 49 -0.26 -11.77 -0.92
C GLY A 49 0.99 -10.90 -0.81
N LEU A 50 2.04 -11.20 -1.58
CA LEU A 50 3.29 -10.44 -1.60
C LEU A 50 3.20 -9.21 -2.50
N CYS A 51 2.28 -9.21 -3.47
CA CYS A 51 2.03 -8.05 -4.34
C CYS A 51 1.35 -6.88 -3.63
N PRO A 52 1.64 -5.64 -4.02
CA PRO A 52 0.82 -4.49 -3.67
C PRO A 52 -0.58 -4.63 -4.27
N LEU A 53 -1.58 -3.97 -3.67
CA LEU A 53 -2.89 -3.79 -4.29
C LEU A 53 -2.77 -2.93 -5.54
N THR A 54 -3.55 -3.25 -6.58
CA THR A 54 -3.74 -2.32 -7.70
C THR A 54 -4.57 -1.10 -7.25
N PRO A 55 -4.57 0.01 -8.01
CA PRO A 55 -5.46 1.14 -7.74
C PRO A 55 -6.93 0.71 -7.61
N GLU A 56 -7.42 -0.15 -8.51
CA GLU A 56 -8.79 -0.64 -8.53
C GLU A 56 -9.12 -1.48 -7.28
N GLU A 57 -8.21 -2.35 -6.87
CA GLU A 57 -8.35 -3.16 -5.66
C GLU A 57 -8.35 -2.30 -4.40
N ALA A 58 -7.52 -1.26 -4.37
CA ALA A 58 -7.49 -0.30 -3.27
C ALA A 58 -8.82 0.47 -3.16
N VAL A 59 -9.38 0.91 -4.29
CA VAL A 59 -10.71 1.57 -4.35
C VAL A 59 -11.80 0.66 -3.81
N LEU A 60 -11.88 -0.58 -4.31
CA LEU A 60 -12.87 -1.55 -3.88
C LEU A 60 -12.75 -1.87 -2.39
N MET A 61 -11.51 -1.98 -1.88
CA MET A 61 -11.26 -2.18 -0.46
C MET A 61 -11.79 -1.00 0.36
N LEU A 62 -11.50 0.24 -0.02
CA LEU A 62 -11.97 1.43 0.70
C LEU A 62 -13.51 1.52 0.67
N ALA A 63 -14.12 1.27 -0.48
CA ALA A 63 -15.57 1.26 -0.62
C ALA A 63 -16.21 0.22 0.30
N ALA A 64 -15.67 -1.01 0.33
CA ALA A 64 -16.17 -2.07 1.21
C ALA A 64 -15.99 -1.79 2.71
N LEU A 65 -15.02 -0.96 3.08
CA LEU A 65 -14.82 -0.48 4.44
C LEU A 65 -15.77 0.67 4.82
N GLY A 66 -16.52 1.22 3.86
CA GLY A 66 -17.51 2.27 4.07
C GLY A 66 -17.02 3.69 3.79
N PHE A 67 -15.83 3.87 3.20
CA PHE A 67 -15.39 5.18 2.72
C PHE A 67 -16.23 5.56 1.50
N ASN A 68 -16.73 6.80 1.48
CA ASN A 68 -17.67 7.28 0.47
C ASN A 68 -17.06 8.39 -0.39
N ARG A 69 -17.79 8.86 -1.41
CA ARG A 69 -17.31 9.93 -2.33
C ARG A 69 -16.85 11.22 -1.64
N LYS A 70 -17.34 11.53 -0.44
CA LYS A 70 -16.97 12.75 0.30
C LYS A 70 -15.63 12.60 1.02
N THR A 71 -15.09 11.38 1.13
CA THR A 71 -13.78 11.12 1.74
C THR A 71 -12.68 11.84 0.95
N HIS A 72 -11.88 12.64 1.64
CA HIS A 72 -10.64 13.20 1.11
C HIS A 72 -9.55 12.13 1.15
N ILE A 73 -8.90 11.87 0.01
CA ILE A 73 -7.86 10.85 -0.10
C ILE A 73 -6.54 11.52 -0.43
N PHE A 74 -5.56 11.39 0.45
CA PHE A 74 -4.18 11.66 0.10
C PHE A 74 -3.52 10.37 -0.40
N VAL A 75 -2.98 10.38 -1.62
CA VAL A 75 -2.21 9.25 -2.14
C VAL A 75 -0.73 9.50 -1.96
N ALA A 76 -0.12 8.69 -1.10
CA ALA A 76 1.33 8.68 -0.89
C ALA A 76 2.04 7.78 -1.90
N GLY A 77 3.13 8.29 -2.47
CA GLY A 77 3.92 7.59 -3.46
C GLY A 77 4.59 8.55 -4.44
N ALA A 78 5.49 8.02 -5.27
CA ALA A 78 6.10 8.78 -6.35
C ALA A 78 5.16 8.80 -7.56
N GLN A 79 5.46 7.97 -8.57
CA GLN A 79 4.60 7.80 -9.73
C GLN A 79 3.71 6.57 -9.57
N ILE A 80 2.43 6.75 -9.88
CA ILE A 80 1.47 5.66 -9.97
C ILE A 80 1.61 5.05 -11.36
N TYR A 81 1.80 3.73 -11.41
CA TYR A 81 1.88 3.01 -12.67
C TYR A 81 0.62 3.24 -13.52
N GLY A 82 0.80 3.53 -14.82
CA GLY A 82 -0.30 3.94 -15.71
C GLY A 82 -0.81 5.37 -15.50
N GLY A 83 -0.16 6.15 -14.62
CA GLY A 83 -0.36 7.58 -14.45
C GLY A 83 -1.81 7.99 -14.21
N GLN A 84 -2.24 9.05 -14.92
CA GLN A 84 -3.57 9.61 -14.78
C GLN A 84 -4.67 8.62 -15.18
N THR A 85 -4.43 7.76 -16.17
CA THR A 85 -5.41 6.78 -16.66
C THR A 85 -5.82 5.79 -15.59
N ARG A 86 -4.85 5.24 -14.84
CA ARG A 86 -5.15 4.34 -13.70
C ARG A 86 -5.63 5.10 -12.46
N LEU A 87 -5.22 6.35 -12.29
CA LEU A 87 -5.78 7.23 -11.26
C LEU A 87 -7.28 7.52 -11.47
N THR A 88 -7.78 7.48 -12.71
CA THR A 88 -9.20 7.67 -13.02
C THR A 88 -10.09 6.70 -12.25
N ALA A 89 -9.65 5.45 -12.03
CA ALA A 89 -10.41 4.49 -11.22
C ALA A 89 -10.60 4.97 -9.77
N LEU A 90 -9.57 5.61 -9.19
CA LEU A 90 -9.62 6.20 -7.85
C LEU A 90 -10.47 7.48 -7.83
N THR A 91 -10.21 8.42 -8.74
CA THR A 91 -10.89 9.73 -8.75
C THR A 91 -12.37 9.62 -9.13
N THR A 92 -12.74 8.60 -9.92
CA THR A 92 -14.14 8.32 -10.23
C THR A 92 -14.95 8.07 -8.97
N LEU A 93 -14.44 7.30 -8.00
CA LEU A 93 -15.17 7.02 -6.75
C LEU A 93 -14.82 7.98 -5.61
N TYR A 94 -13.64 8.60 -5.65
CA TYR A 94 -13.14 9.52 -4.64
C TYR A 94 -12.64 10.80 -5.31
N PRO A 95 -13.54 11.74 -5.67
CA PRO A 95 -13.19 12.95 -6.41
C PRO A 95 -12.25 13.89 -5.64
N ASN A 96 -12.26 13.83 -4.31
CA ASN A 96 -11.42 14.66 -3.43
C ASN A 96 -10.03 14.04 -3.19
N LEU A 97 -9.45 13.44 -4.24
CA LEU A 97 -8.14 12.82 -4.19
C LEU A 97 -7.05 13.84 -4.49
N VAL A 98 -6.03 13.88 -3.64
CA VAL A 98 -4.86 14.74 -3.77
C VAL A 98 -3.57 13.93 -3.63
N THR A 99 -2.52 14.43 -4.25
CA THR A 99 -1.12 13.99 -4.02
C THR A 99 -0.34 15.19 -3.49
N LYS A 100 0.89 15.00 -3.01
CA LYS A 100 1.74 16.11 -2.57
C LYS A 100 1.98 17.15 -3.68
N GLU A 101 2.04 16.70 -4.93
CA GLU A 101 2.25 17.55 -6.11
C GLU A 101 1.05 18.46 -6.42
N ASN A 102 -0.16 18.02 -6.06
CA ASN A 102 -1.38 18.81 -6.25
C ASN A 102 -1.80 19.58 -4.99
N LEU A 103 -1.32 19.16 -3.82
CA LEU A 103 -1.65 19.78 -2.54
C LEU A 103 -0.75 20.98 -2.23
N LEU A 104 0.53 20.90 -2.59
CA LEU A 104 1.53 21.94 -2.33
C LEU A 104 1.72 22.82 -3.56
N SER A 105 2.03 24.10 -3.34
CA SER A 105 2.46 24.98 -4.42
C SER A 105 3.81 24.55 -5.00
N PRO A 106 4.12 24.90 -6.27
CA PRO A 106 5.44 24.63 -6.84
C PRO A 106 6.58 25.19 -5.99
N THR A 107 6.39 26.35 -5.37
CA THR A 107 7.40 27.00 -4.52
C THR A 107 7.64 26.21 -3.22
N GLU A 108 6.60 25.66 -2.60
CA GLU A 108 6.73 24.81 -1.41
C GLU A 108 7.38 23.47 -1.74
N LEU A 109 7.12 22.91 -2.93
CA LEU A 109 7.64 21.61 -3.34
C LEU A 109 9.08 21.66 -3.87
N ASN A 110 9.47 22.76 -4.51
CA ASN A 110 10.76 22.92 -5.19
C ASN A 110 12.00 22.54 -4.36
N PRO A 111 12.09 22.89 -3.05
CA PRO A 111 13.23 22.50 -2.22
C PRO A 111 13.45 20.98 -2.14
N PHE A 112 12.40 20.18 -2.33
CA PHE A 112 12.42 18.74 -2.14
C PHE A 112 12.57 17.96 -3.46
N MET A 113 12.29 18.57 -4.62
CA MET A 113 12.13 17.88 -5.91
C MET A 113 13.30 16.97 -6.32
N ASN A 114 14.53 17.36 -5.96
CA ASN A 114 15.74 16.60 -6.28
C ASN A 114 16.16 15.60 -5.18
N PHE A 115 15.39 15.51 -4.10
CA PHE A 115 15.71 14.71 -2.92
C PHE A 115 14.58 13.71 -2.65
N SER A 116 14.66 12.53 -3.28
CA SER A 116 13.64 11.48 -3.19
C SER A 116 13.24 11.13 -1.75
N SER A 117 14.21 11.10 -0.83
CA SER A 117 13.95 10.81 0.59
C SER A 117 13.20 11.95 1.30
N GLN A 118 13.46 13.21 0.92
CA GLN A 118 12.75 14.36 1.50
C GLN A 118 11.33 14.47 0.93
N LEU A 119 11.14 14.22 -0.37
CA LEU A 119 9.80 14.08 -0.95
C LEU A 119 8.98 12.98 -0.26
N ALA A 120 9.60 11.83 0.02
CA ALA A 120 8.94 10.75 0.75
C ALA A 120 8.64 11.12 2.22
N ALA A 121 9.35 12.09 2.80
CA ALA A 121 9.05 12.59 4.14
C ALA A 121 7.73 13.39 4.17
N LEU A 122 7.39 14.11 3.09
CA LEU A 122 6.09 14.77 2.94
C LEU A 122 4.95 13.75 2.93
N ASP A 123 5.12 12.65 2.19
CA ASP A 123 4.17 11.54 2.18
C ASP A 123 4.00 10.94 3.59
N PHE A 124 5.10 10.79 4.33
CA PHE A 124 5.06 10.31 5.71
C PHE A 124 4.28 11.26 6.65
N ILE A 125 4.51 12.57 6.55
CA ILE A 125 3.81 13.57 7.36
C ILE A 125 2.30 13.52 7.09
N ALA A 126 1.89 13.55 5.83
CA ALA A 126 0.48 13.48 5.45
C ALA A 126 -0.18 12.18 5.93
N CYS A 127 0.49 11.03 5.76
CA CYS A 127 -0.04 9.73 6.18
C CYS A 127 -0.10 9.54 7.70
N THR A 128 0.80 10.18 8.46
CA THR A 128 0.78 10.11 9.93
C THR A 128 -0.27 11.03 10.52
N ALA A 129 -0.53 12.19 9.89
CA ALA A 129 -1.56 13.15 10.30
C ALA A 129 -3.00 12.75 9.90
N SER A 130 -3.19 11.80 8.97
CA SER A 130 -4.52 11.44 8.47
C SER A 130 -5.42 10.75 9.50
N ASP A 131 -6.75 10.89 9.35
CA ASP A 131 -7.72 10.21 10.23
C ASP A 131 -7.61 8.68 10.13
N ALA A 132 -7.33 8.17 8.93
CA ALA A 132 -7.07 6.78 8.67
C ALA A 132 -5.91 6.61 7.67
N PHE A 133 -5.10 5.58 7.87
CA PHE A 133 -4.03 5.21 6.95
C PHE A 133 -4.30 3.83 6.35
N ALA A 134 -4.33 3.71 5.02
CA ALA A 134 -4.55 2.45 4.32
C ALA A 134 -3.33 2.01 3.51
N MET A 135 -2.89 0.77 3.75
CA MET A 135 -1.72 0.21 3.07
C MET A 135 -2.14 -0.53 1.80
N THR A 136 -1.61 -0.12 0.66
CA THR A 136 -1.62 -0.94 -0.58
C THR A 136 -0.48 -1.97 -0.55
N ASP A 137 0.64 -1.61 0.08
CA ASP A 137 1.83 -2.44 0.20
C ASP A 137 2.35 -2.48 1.62
N SER A 138 1.84 -3.42 2.43
CA SER A 138 2.41 -3.71 3.75
C SER A 138 3.87 -4.17 3.69
N GLY A 139 4.38 -4.43 2.48
CA GLY A 139 5.75 -4.73 2.07
C GLY A 139 6.71 -3.54 2.17
N SER A 140 6.20 -2.31 2.05
CA SER A 140 7.00 -1.09 1.86
C SER A 140 7.59 -0.51 3.16
N GLN A 141 8.70 0.22 3.01
CA GLN A 141 9.32 0.98 4.10
C GLN A 141 8.37 2.07 4.63
N LEU A 142 7.74 2.84 3.74
CA LEU A 142 6.77 3.86 4.11
C LEU A 142 5.62 3.30 4.96
N SER A 143 4.99 2.20 4.50
CA SER A 143 3.90 1.58 5.27
C SER A 143 4.35 1.10 6.65
N SER A 144 5.60 0.65 6.78
CA SER A 144 6.17 0.23 8.06
C SER A 144 6.37 1.43 8.98
N LEU A 145 7.02 2.49 8.49
CA LEU A 145 7.27 3.70 9.28
C LEU A 145 5.97 4.36 9.74
N VAL A 146 5.02 4.57 8.83
CA VAL A 146 3.72 5.19 9.16
C VAL A 146 2.93 4.31 10.13
N SER A 147 2.86 3.00 9.88
CA SER A 147 2.15 2.08 10.77
C SER A 147 2.76 2.07 12.16
N GLY A 148 4.10 2.07 12.26
CA GLY A 148 4.79 2.11 13.54
C GLY A 148 4.55 3.41 14.29
N PHE A 149 4.68 4.55 13.60
CA PHE A 149 4.39 5.87 14.18
C PHE A 149 2.97 5.95 14.73
N ARG A 150 1.97 5.61 13.90
CA ARG A 150 0.54 5.70 14.28
C ARG A 150 0.18 4.75 15.42
N ILE A 151 0.79 3.56 15.47
CA ILE A 151 0.54 2.63 16.57
C ILE A 151 1.21 3.10 17.86
N TYR A 152 2.47 3.56 17.80
CA TYR A 152 3.20 4.00 18.98
C TYR A 152 2.61 5.30 19.56
N TYR A 153 2.58 6.38 18.77
CA TYR A 153 2.10 7.68 19.23
C TYR A 153 0.58 7.75 19.37
N GLY A 154 -0.16 6.95 18.58
CA GLY A 154 -1.61 6.85 18.67
C GLY A 154 -2.11 5.85 19.73
N GLY A 155 -1.22 5.25 20.55
CA GLY A 155 -1.60 4.24 21.55
C GLY A 155 -2.37 3.05 20.97
N GLY A 156 -2.12 2.70 19.71
CA GLY A 156 -2.84 1.68 18.95
C GLY A 156 -4.28 2.04 18.58
N ARG A 157 -4.73 3.27 18.81
CA ARG A 157 -6.10 3.76 18.55
C ARG A 157 -6.23 4.44 17.18
N MET A 158 -5.15 5.04 16.66
CA MET A 158 -5.16 5.65 15.33
C MET A 158 -5.50 4.61 14.24
N PRO A 159 -6.59 4.80 13.47
CA PRO A 159 -7.02 3.84 12.45
C PRO A 159 -5.93 3.57 11.42
N THR A 160 -5.51 2.31 11.34
CA THR A 160 -4.52 1.83 10.39
C THR A 160 -5.05 0.55 9.73
N ILE A 161 -5.30 0.62 8.44
CA ILE A 161 -5.88 -0.43 7.61
C ILE A 161 -4.72 -1.20 6.98
N ARG A 162 -4.43 -2.36 7.56
CA ARG A 162 -3.47 -3.34 7.02
C ARG A 162 -4.26 -4.54 6.52
N PRO A 163 -4.52 -4.70 5.22
CA PRO A 163 -5.26 -5.86 4.76
C PRO A 163 -4.44 -7.15 4.87
N ASN A 164 -5.12 -8.27 5.13
CA ASN A 164 -4.56 -9.59 4.80
C ASN A 164 -4.55 -9.75 3.28
N LYS A 165 -3.41 -9.38 2.66
CA LYS A 165 -3.27 -9.34 1.19
C LYS A 165 -3.46 -10.70 0.51
N ARG A 166 -3.10 -11.81 1.17
CA ARG A 166 -3.35 -13.16 0.65
C ARG A 166 -4.85 -13.45 0.51
N ARG A 167 -5.62 -13.12 1.56
CA ARG A 167 -7.08 -13.24 1.51
C ARG A 167 -7.74 -12.27 0.54
N LEU A 168 -7.20 -11.04 0.42
CA LEU A 168 -7.69 -10.11 -0.58
C LEU A 168 -7.43 -10.62 -2.00
N ALA A 169 -6.25 -11.17 -2.29
CA ALA A 169 -5.95 -11.78 -3.57
C ALA A 169 -6.94 -12.92 -3.89
N ASP A 170 -7.24 -13.79 -2.92
CA ASP A 170 -8.27 -14.81 -3.09
C ASP A 170 -9.66 -14.22 -3.41
N ILE A 171 -10.06 -13.14 -2.74
CA ILE A 171 -11.34 -12.46 -2.97
C ILE A 171 -11.41 -11.88 -4.38
N PHE A 172 -10.34 -11.23 -4.85
CA PHE A 172 -10.29 -10.56 -6.14
C PHE A 172 -10.11 -11.53 -7.33
N THR A 173 -9.40 -12.65 -7.14
CA THR A 173 -9.05 -13.56 -8.24
C THR A 173 -10.04 -14.72 -8.43
N LYS A 174 -10.70 -15.20 -7.37
CA LYS A 174 -11.55 -16.41 -7.46
C LYS A 174 -13.00 -16.13 -7.85
N ASN A 175 -13.47 -14.90 -7.68
CA ASN A 175 -14.88 -14.55 -7.89
C ASN A 175 -15.00 -13.41 -8.90
N ASN A 176 -15.12 -13.74 -10.19
CA ASN A 176 -15.39 -12.74 -11.24
C ASN A 176 -16.71 -12.01 -11.02
N THR A 177 -17.65 -12.63 -10.31
CA THR A 177 -18.91 -12.03 -9.86
C THR A 177 -19.13 -12.40 -8.38
N ILE A 178 -19.30 -11.39 -7.54
CA ILE A 178 -19.58 -11.55 -6.11
C ILE A 178 -20.63 -10.51 -5.72
N GLU A 179 -21.64 -10.92 -4.96
CA GLU A 179 -22.62 -9.99 -4.41
C GLU A 179 -21.92 -8.98 -3.48
N TRP A 180 -22.23 -7.69 -3.64
CA TRP A 180 -21.58 -6.61 -2.90
C TRP A 180 -21.57 -6.84 -1.38
N LYS A 181 -22.70 -7.26 -0.80
CA LYS A 181 -22.81 -7.51 0.64
C LYS A 181 -21.84 -8.60 1.12
N ILE A 182 -21.64 -9.64 0.32
CA ILE A 182 -20.69 -10.72 0.62
C ILE A 182 -19.25 -10.24 0.46
N PHE A 183 -18.98 -9.45 -0.59
CA PHE A 183 -17.67 -8.82 -0.80
C PHE A 183 -17.28 -7.93 0.38
N GLU A 184 -18.17 -7.05 0.84
CA GLU A 184 -17.95 -6.18 1.99
C GLU A 184 -17.58 -6.96 3.25
N GLN A 185 -18.36 -8.01 3.55
CA GLN A 185 -18.11 -8.86 4.72
C GLN A 185 -16.73 -9.52 4.66
N ARG A 186 -16.35 -10.04 3.48
CA ARG A 186 -15.05 -10.70 3.28
C ARG A 186 -13.88 -9.71 3.40
N VAL A 187 -13.98 -8.53 2.80
CA VAL A 187 -12.96 -7.47 2.91
C VAL A 187 -12.82 -6.99 4.36
N ARG A 188 -13.93 -6.69 5.04
CA ARG A 188 -13.92 -6.28 6.46
C ARG A 188 -13.27 -7.35 7.33
N LYS A 189 -13.54 -8.64 7.07
CA LYS A 189 -12.88 -9.76 7.77
C LYS A 189 -11.37 -9.77 7.49
N ALA A 190 -10.95 -9.62 6.23
CA ALA A 190 -9.53 -9.59 5.85
C ALA A 190 -8.75 -8.44 6.51
N VAL A 191 -9.39 -7.29 6.72
CA VAL A 191 -8.79 -6.13 7.42
C VAL A 191 -8.81 -6.29 8.94
N ARG A 192 -9.86 -6.87 9.53
CA ARG A 192 -9.94 -7.05 10.99
C ARG A 192 -8.90 -8.02 11.53
N GLN A 193 -8.54 -9.05 10.78
CA GLN A 193 -7.61 -10.09 11.23
C GLN A 193 -6.20 -9.60 11.55
N THR A 194 -5.79 -8.48 11.00
CA THR A 194 -4.45 -7.91 11.25
C THR A 194 -4.43 -6.96 12.45
N LYS A 195 -5.56 -6.76 13.13
CA LYS A 195 -5.69 -5.87 14.30
C LYS A 195 -5.30 -6.53 15.63
N HIS A 196 -5.12 -7.85 15.66
CA HIS A 196 -4.69 -8.56 16.86
C HIS A 196 -3.26 -8.19 17.25
N VAL A 197 -2.99 -8.14 18.55
CA VAL A 197 -1.62 -8.05 19.08
C VAL A 197 -0.94 -9.39 18.81
N GLN A 198 0.21 -9.36 18.15
CA GLN A 198 0.97 -10.55 17.77
C GLN A 198 2.35 -10.52 18.39
N THR A 199 2.94 -11.69 18.61
CA THR A 199 4.35 -11.78 18.94
C THR A 199 5.16 -11.33 17.73
N ARG A 200 6.01 -10.31 17.94
CA ARG A 200 6.91 -9.85 16.90
C ARG A 200 7.95 -10.94 16.61
N PRO A 201 8.17 -11.34 15.35
CA PRO A 201 9.20 -12.33 15.05
C PRO A 201 10.59 -11.81 15.43
N LYS A 202 11.49 -12.71 15.85
CA LYS A 202 12.87 -12.37 16.20
C LYS A 202 13.55 -11.62 15.04
N ALA A 203 14.37 -10.62 15.38
CA ALA A 203 15.08 -9.76 14.42
C ALA A 203 14.20 -8.96 13.42
N ARG A 204 12.88 -8.86 13.64
CA ARG A 204 12.01 -8.00 12.82
C ARG A 204 11.83 -6.63 13.45
N SER A 205 11.85 -5.60 12.63
CA SER A 205 11.67 -4.21 13.06
C SER A 205 10.31 -4.00 13.71
N VAL A 206 10.31 -3.21 14.79
CA VAL A 206 9.12 -2.76 15.49
C VAL A 206 8.18 -1.97 14.58
N TYR A 207 8.72 -1.16 13.67
CA TYR A 207 7.95 -0.43 12.66
C TYR A 207 7.24 -1.37 11.69
N ARG A 208 7.79 -2.55 11.44
CA ARG A 208 7.17 -3.53 10.53
C ARG A 208 6.03 -4.31 11.19
N TYR A 209 6.14 -4.54 12.50
CA TYR A 209 5.21 -5.30 13.33
C TYR A 209 4.87 -4.54 14.61
N PRO A 210 4.17 -3.39 14.52
CA PRO A 210 4.08 -2.49 15.68
C PRO A 210 2.98 -2.90 16.66
N ARG A 211 1.99 -3.70 16.23
CA ARG A 211 0.99 -4.31 17.12
C ARG A 211 1.58 -5.54 17.84
N CYS A 212 2.57 -5.29 18.69
CA CYS A 212 3.20 -6.29 19.54
C CYS A 212 3.16 -5.87 21.01
N LYS A 213 3.34 -6.82 21.92
CA LYS A 213 3.23 -6.56 23.37
C LYS A 213 4.26 -5.52 23.84
N GLU A 214 5.39 -5.45 23.16
CA GLU A 214 6.49 -4.52 23.47
C GLU A 214 6.17 -3.06 23.09
N CYS A 215 5.14 -2.82 22.26
CA CYS A 215 4.76 -1.49 21.79
C CYS A 215 3.36 -1.05 22.16
N MET A 216 2.52 -2.02 22.50
CA MET A 216 1.18 -1.73 23.00
C MET A 216 1.28 -1.52 24.50
N CYS A 217 0.72 -0.42 25.01
CA CYS A 217 0.62 -0.23 26.45
C CYS A 217 -0.10 -1.43 27.06
N LEU A 218 0.44 -1.96 28.16
CA LEU A 218 -0.28 -2.93 28.98
C LEU A 218 -1.50 -2.20 29.54
N SER A 219 -2.69 -2.75 29.29
CA SER A 219 -3.89 -2.31 30.00
C SER A 219 -3.67 -2.65 31.47
N THR A 220 -3.26 -1.69 32.28
CA THR A 220 -3.37 -1.74 33.74
C THR A 220 -4.81 -1.50 34.15
#